data_AF-A0A7C3WPB6-F1
#
_entry.id   AF-A0A7C3WPB6-F1
#
_cell.length_a   1.000
_cell.length_b   1.000
_cell.length_c   1.000
_cell.angle_alpha   90.00
_cell.angle_beta   90.00
_cell.angle_gamma   90.00
#
_symmetry.space_group_name_H-M   'P 1'
#
loop_
_entity.id
_entity.type
_entity.pdbx_description
1 polymer ?
#
loop_
_entity_poly.entity_id
_entity_poly.type
_entity_poly.pdbx_seq_one_letter_code
_entity_poly.pdbx_strand_id
1 'polypeptide(L)'
;MQSASSKPPPSRKRSDKRINVFGIFYLLINTLASGGAVMGSANENSSAACPEEPTGPQPLVPQKPELSEPQKQALFEAVAWQVAAAVCGWPMPPLADRLPQLADKPVFGSFVSLKRAKQLRSCCGYLGGEILLAEAVQQAAIRAAKDDPRFPPIEPEELDRLHMDVWLLWNMEPVPGQGEQRCEGFEIGRHGLQVVRGDARGLLLPSVAVEHHLDARRFLEQVCLKAHLPPDAWKDPSTSVFRFEGYAISGPFPLRVRHPVQAGRFYPGSPTEIQQELDSLLDGPTVQLQRCRAVLVPHAGWVFSGRVAGAVLRQVEFPDRAMVFCPAHTPGLARWAVAPHDIWILPGGGVASDAHLARQLAEAVEGWQLDPTSHQYEHAIEVLLPFLARLAPQMRVVGVAMLGGKWAELQQFADQLARFLQSLPQLPLLIISSDMHHEELAGDAQTRRLDRLALQALQAC
;
A
#
# COMPACT_ATOMS: atom_id res chain seq x y z
N MET A 1 -78.08 -8.18 31.67
CA MET A 1 -76.96 -9.14 31.55
C MET A 1 -76.43 -9.08 30.14
N GLN A 2 -75.38 -8.31 29.88
CA GLN A 2 -74.68 -8.27 28.61
C GLN A 2 -73.17 -8.32 28.89
N SER A 3 -72.52 -9.22 28.16
CA SER A 3 -71.12 -9.62 28.24
C SER A 3 -70.17 -8.51 27.79
N ALA A 4 -69.17 -8.19 28.62
CA ALA A 4 -68.01 -7.41 28.20
C ALA A 4 -66.82 -8.37 28.01
N SER A 5 -66.42 -8.50 26.74
CA SER A 5 -65.25 -9.24 26.27
C SER A 5 -63.95 -8.59 26.74
N SER A 6 -63.09 -9.36 27.40
CA SER A 6 -61.75 -8.98 27.82
C SER A 6 -60.78 -8.99 26.62
N LYS A 7 -60.31 -7.82 26.19
CA LYS A 7 -59.15 -7.74 25.29
C LYS A 7 -57.86 -8.06 26.08
N PRO A 8 -56.95 -8.89 25.53
CA PRO A 8 -55.64 -9.11 26.14
C PRO A 8 -54.77 -7.84 26.02
N PRO A 9 -53.78 -7.66 26.90
CA PRO A 9 -52.91 -6.48 26.86
C PRO A 9 -52.09 -6.46 25.57
N PRO A 10 -51.76 -5.27 25.05
CA PRO A 10 -51.00 -5.17 23.81
C PRO A 10 -49.62 -5.79 24.01
N SER A 11 -49.25 -6.68 23.08
CA SER A 11 -47.89 -7.19 22.97
C SER A 11 -46.93 -6.01 22.85
N ARG A 12 -45.90 -5.98 23.70
CA ARG A 12 -44.77 -5.07 23.55
C ARG A 12 -44.14 -5.37 22.18
N LYS A 13 -44.45 -4.55 21.17
CA LYS A 13 -43.67 -4.49 19.93
C LYS A 13 -42.22 -4.33 20.34
N ARG A 14 -41.35 -5.27 19.95
CA ARG A 14 -39.89 -5.09 19.98
C ARG A 14 -39.61 -3.75 19.33
N SER A 15 -39.19 -2.77 20.13
CA SER A 15 -38.83 -1.44 19.66
C SER A 15 -37.80 -1.57 18.54
N ASP A 16 -38.04 -0.85 17.44
CA ASP A 16 -37.20 -0.73 16.24
C ASP A 16 -35.88 -0.01 16.60
N LYS A 17 -35.06 -0.61 17.49
CA LYS A 17 -33.80 -0.05 17.96
C LYS A 17 -32.80 -0.12 16.81
N ARG A 18 -32.17 1.01 16.49
CA ARG A 18 -30.96 1.01 15.65
C ARG A 18 -29.89 0.22 16.37
N ILE A 19 -29.34 -0.77 15.68
CA ILE A 19 -28.30 -1.63 16.23
C ILE A 19 -26.98 -1.24 15.56
N ASN A 20 -25.97 -1.05 16.39
CA ASN A 20 -24.62 -0.63 15.98
C ASN A 20 -23.78 -1.84 15.57
N VAL A 21 -22.46 -1.61 15.43
CA VAL A 21 -21.46 -2.61 15.02
C VAL A 21 -21.56 -3.93 15.79
N PHE A 22 -21.92 -3.91 17.09
CA PHE A 22 -22.07 -5.14 17.90
C PHE A 22 -23.09 -6.12 17.35
N GLY A 23 -24.24 -5.65 16.84
CA GLY A 23 -25.27 -6.57 16.39
C GLY A 23 -24.97 -7.22 15.06
N ILE A 24 -24.30 -6.52 14.15
CA ILE A 24 -23.78 -7.13 12.90
C ILE A 24 -22.78 -8.19 13.26
N PHE A 25 -21.90 -7.90 14.21
CA PHE A 25 -20.83 -8.81 14.54
C PHE A 25 -21.36 -10.06 15.25
N TYR A 26 -22.29 -9.91 16.19
CA TYR A 26 -23.03 -11.04 16.77
C TYR A 26 -23.68 -11.90 15.68
N LEU A 27 -24.33 -11.29 14.70
CA LEU A 27 -24.95 -12.01 13.57
C LEU A 27 -23.90 -12.70 12.69
N LEU A 28 -22.81 -12.01 12.38
CA LEU A 28 -21.74 -12.52 11.52
C LEU A 28 -21.02 -13.72 12.14
N ILE A 29 -20.67 -13.67 13.43
CA ILE A 29 -20.06 -14.83 14.10
C ILE A 29 -21.03 -16.01 14.07
N ASN A 30 -22.30 -15.80 14.44
CA ASN A 30 -23.29 -16.88 14.44
C ASN A 30 -23.47 -17.48 13.03
N THR A 31 -23.55 -16.67 11.98
CA THR A 31 -23.66 -17.15 10.59
C THR A 31 -22.41 -17.92 10.17
N LEU A 32 -21.20 -17.45 10.53
CA LEU A 32 -19.94 -18.13 10.22
C LEU A 32 -19.69 -19.39 11.06
N ALA A 33 -20.26 -19.48 12.27
CA ALA A 33 -20.21 -20.68 13.13
C ALA A 33 -21.20 -21.76 12.67
N SER A 34 -22.33 -21.35 12.08
CA SER A 34 -23.38 -22.25 11.58
C SER A 34 -23.06 -22.87 10.22
N GLY A 35 -22.07 -22.34 9.48
CA GLY A 35 -21.66 -22.82 8.16
C GLY A 35 -20.54 -23.86 8.22
N GLY A 36 -20.90 -25.15 8.31
CA GLY A 36 -19.96 -26.27 8.27
C GLY A 36 -19.59 -26.73 6.85
N ALA A 37 -18.27 -26.89 6.63
CA ALA A 37 -17.53 -27.78 5.73
C ALA A 37 -18.06 -28.05 4.30
N VAL A 38 -17.27 -27.62 3.30
CA VAL A 38 -17.27 -28.22 1.95
C VAL A 38 -15.84 -28.67 1.64
N MET A 39 -15.67 -29.98 1.45
CA MET A 39 -14.44 -30.66 1.05
C MET A 39 -14.05 -30.28 -0.38
N GLY A 40 -12.80 -29.87 -0.58
CA GLY A 40 -12.16 -29.80 -1.90
C GLY A 40 -11.33 -31.06 -2.15
N SER A 41 -11.71 -31.84 -3.16
CA SER A 41 -10.92 -32.97 -3.66
C SER A 41 -9.86 -32.49 -4.66
N ALA A 42 -8.60 -32.79 -4.39
CA ALA A 42 -7.51 -32.68 -5.35
C ALA A 42 -7.60 -33.80 -6.40
N ASN A 43 -7.27 -33.50 -7.65
CA ASN A 43 -6.93 -34.51 -8.65
C ASN A 43 -5.72 -34.04 -9.45
N GLU A 44 -4.67 -34.85 -9.39
CA GLU A 44 -3.47 -34.80 -10.21
C GLU A 44 -3.73 -35.50 -11.56
N ASN A 45 -3.26 -34.94 -12.68
CA ASN A 45 -2.27 -35.64 -13.54
C ASN A 45 -1.78 -34.82 -14.74
N SER A 46 -0.44 -34.76 -14.84
CA SER A 46 0.40 -35.05 -16.03
C SER A 46 0.12 -34.37 -17.39
N SER A 47 1.08 -33.60 -17.90
CA SER A 47 2.12 -34.16 -18.80
C SER A 47 3.24 -33.14 -19.04
N ALA A 48 4.49 -33.58 -18.88
CA ALA A 48 5.70 -32.79 -19.12
C ALA A 48 6.22 -33.06 -20.53
N ALA A 49 6.46 -31.99 -21.29
CA ALA A 49 7.24 -32.02 -22.53
C ALA A 49 8.61 -31.41 -22.26
N CYS A 50 9.67 -32.07 -22.71
CA CYS A 50 11.06 -31.65 -22.55
C CYS A 50 11.34 -30.37 -23.35
N PRO A 51 11.95 -29.32 -22.77
CA PRO A 51 12.51 -28.24 -23.55
C PRO A 51 13.87 -28.64 -24.13
N GLU A 52 14.05 -28.37 -25.41
CA GLU A 52 15.31 -28.45 -26.12
C GLU A 52 16.36 -27.50 -25.50
N GLU A 53 17.62 -27.93 -25.56
CA GLU A 53 18.79 -27.26 -24.99
C GLU A 53 18.92 -25.80 -25.47
N PRO A 54 19.11 -24.81 -24.58
CA PRO A 54 19.46 -23.47 -25.00
C PRO A 54 20.91 -23.48 -25.48
N THR A 55 21.09 -23.21 -26.77
CA THR A 55 22.33 -22.69 -27.34
C THR A 55 22.91 -21.60 -26.43
N GLY A 56 24.21 -21.70 -26.13
CA GLY A 56 24.90 -20.89 -25.12
C GLY A 56 24.64 -19.37 -25.19
N PRO A 57 24.84 -18.64 -24.07
CA PRO A 57 24.40 -17.26 -23.94
C PRO A 57 25.11 -16.38 -24.97
N GLN A 58 24.37 -15.96 -25.99
CA GLN A 58 24.75 -14.79 -26.76
C GLN A 58 24.50 -13.56 -25.88
N PRO A 59 25.42 -12.58 -25.84
CA PRO A 59 25.23 -11.38 -25.03
C PRO A 59 23.91 -10.72 -25.43
N LEU A 60 23.01 -10.59 -24.46
CA LEU A 60 21.67 -10.02 -24.67
C LEU A 60 21.84 -8.52 -24.77
N VAL A 61 22.12 -8.01 -25.96
CA VAL A 61 22.14 -6.56 -26.21
C VAL A 61 20.75 -6.02 -25.88
N PRO A 62 20.59 -5.17 -24.83
CA PRO A 62 19.28 -4.72 -24.42
C PRO A 62 18.66 -3.89 -25.53
N GLN A 63 17.63 -4.44 -26.17
CA GLN A 63 16.86 -3.75 -27.21
C GLN A 63 15.79 -2.86 -26.58
N LYS A 64 15.22 -1.96 -27.39
CA LYS A 64 14.12 -1.08 -26.97
C LYS A 64 13.01 -1.88 -26.28
N PRO A 65 12.64 -1.58 -25.03
CA PRO A 65 11.52 -2.23 -24.38
C PRO A 65 10.21 -1.79 -25.05
N GLU A 66 9.69 -2.60 -25.95
CA GLU A 66 8.35 -2.40 -26.51
C GLU A 66 7.31 -2.83 -25.46
N LEU A 67 6.73 -1.84 -24.79
CA LEU A 67 5.67 -2.00 -23.81
C LEU A 67 4.36 -1.45 -24.38
N SER A 68 3.30 -2.23 -24.32
CA SER A 68 1.93 -1.74 -24.58
C SER A 68 1.50 -0.75 -23.48
N GLU A 69 0.49 0.09 -23.75
CA GLU A 69 -0.01 1.02 -22.72
C GLU A 69 -0.44 0.33 -21.41
N PRO A 70 -1.15 -0.83 -21.43
CA PRO A 70 -1.42 -1.59 -20.21
C PRO A 70 -0.15 -2.05 -19.47
N GLN A 71 0.89 -2.46 -20.21
CA GLN A 71 2.17 -2.86 -19.63
C GLN A 71 2.92 -1.67 -19.00
N LYS A 72 2.87 -0.50 -19.64
CA LYS A 72 3.42 0.74 -19.08
C LYS A 72 2.70 1.14 -17.79
N GLN A 73 1.37 1.07 -17.77
CA GLN A 73 0.58 1.36 -16.57
C GLN A 73 0.90 0.38 -15.43
N ALA A 74 0.96 -0.93 -15.73
CA ALA A 74 1.32 -1.95 -14.75
C ALA A 74 2.73 -1.72 -14.18
N LEU A 75 3.71 -1.42 -15.04
CA LEU A 75 5.07 -1.08 -14.62
C LEU A 75 5.09 0.16 -13.74
N PHE A 76 4.39 1.22 -14.14
CA PHE A 76 4.32 2.47 -13.40
C PHE A 76 3.71 2.26 -12.00
N GLU A 77 2.61 1.53 -11.90
CA GLU A 77 1.99 1.18 -10.61
C GLU A 77 2.90 0.28 -9.77
N ALA A 78 3.55 -0.72 -10.37
CA ALA A 78 4.46 -1.61 -9.65
C ALA A 78 5.65 -0.84 -9.07
N VAL A 79 6.23 0.09 -9.82
CA VAL A 79 7.32 0.97 -9.35
C VAL A 79 6.83 1.91 -8.25
N ALA A 80 5.61 2.45 -8.36
CA ALA A 80 5.03 3.26 -7.29
C ALA A 80 4.90 2.46 -5.98
N TRP A 81 4.52 1.19 -6.06
CA TRP A 81 4.52 0.28 -4.89
C TRP A 81 5.92 0.01 -4.35
N GLN A 82 6.96 -0.07 -5.19
CA GLN A 82 8.35 -0.17 -4.71
C GLN A 82 8.77 1.10 -3.96
N VAL A 83 8.46 2.28 -4.51
CA VAL A 83 8.74 3.57 -3.85
C VAL A 83 8.01 3.66 -2.52
N ALA A 84 6.71 3.36 -2.49
CA ALA A 84 5.92 3.38 -1.26
C ALA A 84 6.43 2.38 -0.22
N ALA A 85 6.78 1.16 -0.62
CA ALA A 85 7.35 0.16 0.29
C ALA A 85 8.68 0.63 0.87
N ALA A 86 9.56 1.22 0.06
CA ALA A 86 10.79 1.80 0.55
C ALA A 86 10.49 2.93 1.56
N VAL A 87 9.68 3.92 1.18
CA VAL A 87 9.32 5.08 2.03
C VAL A 87 8.70 4.66 3.35
N CYS A 88 7.76 3.73 3.34
CA CYS A 88 7.06 3.28 4.54
C CYS A 88 7.82 2.21 5.34
N GLY A 89 8.99 1.76 4.88
CA GLY A 89 9.78 0.73 5.54
C GLY A 89 9.18 -0.68 5.45
N TRP A 90 8.35 -0.93 4.44
CA TRP A 90 7.79 -2.25 4.20
C TRP A 90 8.81 -3.17 3.50
N PRO A 91 8.67 -4.49 3.69
CA PRO A 91 9.33 -5.46 2.84
C PRO A 91 8.95 -5.27 1.37
N MET A 92 9.93 -5.40 0.48
CA MET A 92 9.76 -5.07 -0.93
C MET A 92 8.81 -6.08 -1.59
N PRO A 93 7.71 -5.62 -2.22
CA PRO A 93 6.80 -6.52 -2.89
C PRO A 93 7.50 -7.14 -4.12
N PRO A 94 7.31 -8.43 -4.40
CA PRO A 94 7.90 -9.06 -5.57
C PRO A 94 7.34 -8.43 -6.86
N LEU A 95 8.23 -7.98 -7.74
CA LEU A 95 7.84 -7.39 -9.02
C LEU A 95 7.35 -8.44 -10.02
N ALA A 96 7.83 -9.68 -9.95
CA ALA A 96 7.42 -10.77 -10.83
C ALA A 96 5.90 -11.00 -10.81
N ASP A 97 5.29 -10.94 -9.63
CA ASP A 97 3.84 -11.12 -9.44
C ASP A 97 3.02 -10.01 -10.10
N ARG A 98 3.58 -8.80 -10.17
CA ARG A 98 2.91 -7.60 -10.73
C ARG A 98 3.25 -7.37 -12.20
N LEU A 99 4.36 -7.91 -12.67
CA LEU A 99 4.93 -7.71 -14.00
C LEU A 99 5.27 -9.05 -14.67
N PRO A 100 4.30 -9.96 -14.82
CA PRO A 100 4.54 -11.23 -15.48
C PRO A 100 5.09 -10.98 -16.89
N GLN A 101 6.13 -11.73 -17.28
CA GLN A 101 6.80 -11.65 -18.59
C GLN A 101 7.60 -10.35 -18.88
N LEU A 102 7.51 -9.34 -18.01
CA LEU A 102 8.29 -8.11 -18.13
C LEU A 102 9.48 -8.09 -17.17
N ALA A 103 9.33 -8.69 -15.98
CA ALA A 103 10.34 -8.67 -14.94
C ALA A 103 11.74 -9.13 -15.42
N ASP A 104 11.77 -10.16 -16.27
CA ASP A 104 13.00 -10.78 -16.78
C ASP A 104 13.51 -10.17 -18.09
N LYS A 105 12.89 -9.10 -18.58
CA LYS A 105 13.39 -8.43 -19.80
C LYS A 105 14.71 -7.73 -19.49
N PRO A 106 15.77 -7.93 -20.30
CA PRO A 106 17.03 -7.23 -20.12
C PRO A 106 16.87 -5.75 -20.45
N VAL A 107 17.43 -4.90 -19.60
CA VAL A 107 17.56 -3.45 -19.82
C VAL A 107 18.98 -3.03 -19.48
N PHE A 108 19.42 -1.91 -20.05
CA PHE A 108 20.71 -1.33 -19.64
C PHE A 108 20.61 -0.69 -18.25
N GLY A 109 19.43 -0.13 -17.95
CA GLY A 109 19.25 0.65 -16.75
C GLY A 109 17.83 1.14 -16.56
N SER A 110 17.54 1.55 -15.34
CA SER A 110 16.36 2.35 -15.05
C SER A 110 16.69 3.52 -14.13
N PHE A 111 15.96 4.61 -14.29
CA PHE A 111 15.94 5.72 -13.34
C PHE A 111 14.52 5.98 -12.88
N VAL A 112 14.36 6.24 -11.58
CA VAL A 112 13.12 6.76 -11.01
C VAL A 112 13.39 8.20 -10.63
N SER A 113 12.60 9.11 -11.20
CA SER A 113 12.62 10.53 -10.83
C SER A 113 11.31 10.87 -10.13
N LEU A 114 11.42 11.51 -8.97
CA LEU A 114 10.30 12.01 -8.19
C LEU A 114 10.34 13.54 -8.23
N LYS A 115 9.21 14.13 -8.56
CA LYS A 115 9.02 15.59 -8.66
C LYS A 115 7.90 16.02 -7.73
N ARG A 116 8.01 17.20 -7.15
CA ARG A 116 6.95 17.84 -6.34
C ARG A 116 6.79 19.26 -6.83
N ALA A 117 5.54 19.68 -7.09
CA ALA A 117 5.23 20.99 -7.67
C ALA A 117 6.09 21.33 -8.91
N LYS A 118 6.30 20.33 -9.80
CA LYS A 118 7.14 20.41 -11.02
C LYS A 118 8.65 20.55 -10.78
N GLN A 119 9.11 20.57 -9.53
CA GLN A 119 10.54 20.61 -9.19
C GLN A 119 11.05 19.21 -8.84
N LEU A 120 12.34 18.95 -9.12
CA LEU A 120 12.98 17.68 -8.79
C LEU A 120 13.06 17.50 -7.26
N ARG A 121 12.54 16.38 -6.75
CA ARG A 121 12.57 16.00 -5.33
C ARG A 121 13.52 14.82 -5.06
N SER A 122 13.76 13.98 -6.06
CA SER A 122 14.77 12.92 -6.09
C SER A 122 14.94 12.39 -7.51
N CYS A 123 16.14 11.93 -7.88
CA CYS A 123 16.34 11.12 -9.08
C CYS A 123 17.53 10.20 -8.90
N CYS A 124 17.26 8.89 -8.92
CA CYS A 124 18.26 7.85 -8.82
C CYS A 124 18.00 6.77 -9.86
N GLY A 125 19.08 6.12 -10.27
CA GLY A 125 19.00 5.00 -11.19
C GLY A 125 19.98 3.91 -10.83
N TYR A 126 19.81 2.80 -11.53
CA TYR A 126 20.67 1.63 -11.46
C TYR A 126 20.98 1.21 -12.89
N LEU A 127 22.26 0.97 -13.17
CA LEU A 127 22.82 0.73 -14.51
C LEU A 127 23.73 -0.50 -14.47
N GLY A 128 23.75 -1.27 -15.54
CA GLY A 128 24.63 -2.42 -15.69
C GLY A 128 24.59 -3.00 -17.10
N GLY A 129 25.59 -3.82 -17.46
CA GLY A 129 25.72 -4.38 -18.81
C GLY A 129 24.54 -5.29 -19.21
N GLU A 130 24.05 -6.10 -18.27
CA GLU A 130 22.92 -7.02 -18.49
C GLU A 130 22.11 -7.15 -17.18
N ILE A 131 21.28 -6.15 -16.85
CA ILE A 131 20.41 -6.20 -15.67
C ILE A 131 18.97 -6.48 -16.08
N LEU A 132 18.23 -7.19 -15.23
CA LEU A 132 16.80 -7.45 -15.44
C LEU A 132 15.99 -6.19 -15.12
N LEU A 133 14.89 -5.98 -15.85
CA LEU A 133 13.99 -4.85 -15.64
C LEU A 133 13.56 -4.75 -14.17
N ALA A 134 13.16 -5.86 -13.56
CA ALA A 134 12.71 -5.89 -12.17
C ALA A 134 13.80 -5.40 -11.21
N GLU A 135 15.03 -5.89 -11.36
CA GLU A 135 16.17 -5.44 -10.54
C GLU A 135 16.45 -3.95 -10.76
N ALA A 136 16.51 -3.52 -12.02
CA ALA A 136 16.79 -2.14 -12.40
C ALA A 136 15.80 -1.16 -11.75
N VAL A 137 14.50 -1.43 -11.88
CA VAL A 137 13.46 -0.52 -11.38
C VAL A 137 13.33 -0.59 -9.86
N GLN A 138 13.51 -1.77 -9.25
CA GLN A 138 13.50 -1.92 -7.80
C GLN A 138 14.64 -1.14 -7.15
N GLN A 139 15.87 -1.30 -7.65
CA GLN A 139 17.03 -0.57 -7.14
C GLN A 139 16.89 0.94 -7.38
N ALA A 140 16.42 1.35 -8.56
CA ALA A 140 16.16 2.75 -8.85
C ALA A 140 15.10 3.35 -7.90
N ALA A 141 14.00 2.62 -7.63
CA ALA A 141 12.93 3.06 -6.72
C ALA A 141 13.40 3.20 -5.27
N ILE A 142 14.12 2.21 -4.74
CA ILE A 142 14.67 2.23 -3.37
C ILE A 142 15.61 3.44 -3.21
N ARG A 143 16.55 3.59 -4.14
CA ARG A 143 17.51 4.69 -4.11
C ARG A 143 16.83 6.04 -4.27
N ALA A 144 15.83 6.15 -5.14
CA ALA A 144 15.08 7.39 -5.31
C ALA A 144 14.28 7.75 -4.05
N ALA A 145 13.81 6.76 -3.29
CA ALA A 145 13.12 6.99 -2.03
C ALA A 145 14.06 7.42 -0.89
N LYS A 146 15.30 6.87 -0.82
CA LYS A 146 16.14 6.95 0.40
C LYS A 146 17.55 7.50 0.21
N ASP A 147 18.16 7.31 -0.97
CA ASP A 147 19.61 7.37 -1.13
C ASP A 147 20.08 8.48 -2.10
N ASP A 148 19.22 9.44 -2.45
CA ASP A 148 19.67 10.61 -3.23
C ASP A 148 20.41 11.59 -2.32
N PRO A 149 21.76 11.72 -2.40
CA PRO A 149 22.53 12.50 -1.45
C PRO A 149 22.26 14.01 -1.50
N ARG A 150 21.53 14.48 -2.53
CA ARG A 150 21.19 15.90 -2.71
C ARG A 150 19.95 16.30 -1.92
N PHE A 151 19.14 15.34 -1.50
CA PHE A 151 17.85 15.58 -0.86
C PHE A 151 17.68 14.69 0.38
N PRO A 152 16.93 15.12 1.40
CA PRO A 152 16.48 14.20 2.45
C PRO A 152 15.64 13.04 1.86
N PRO A 153 15.55 11.88 2.53
CA PRO A 153 14.63 10.81 2.16
C PRO A 153 13.20 11.31 1.92
N ILE A 154 12.45 10.61 1.10
CA ILE A 154 11.03 10.92 0.85
C ILE A 154 10.22 10.53 2.09
N GLU A 155 9.42 11.46 2.60
CA GLU A 155 8.51 11.17 3.71
C GLU A 155 7.19 10.55 3.20
N PRO A 156 6.55 9.65 3.97
CA PRO A 156 5.27 9.03 3.60
C PRO A 156 4.16 10.03 3.22
N GLU A 157 4.09 11.16 3.92
CA GLU A 157 3.11 12.23 3.72
C GLU A 157 3.34 13.02 2.42
N GLU A 158 4.44 12.78 1.70
CA GLU A 158 4.71 13.41 0.41
C GLU A 158 4.14 12.59 -0.77
N LEU A 159 3.87 11.29 -0.60
CA LEU A 159 3.64 10.35 -1.70
C LEU A 159 2.57 10.80 -2.71
N ASP A 160 1.39 11.21 -2.25
CA ASP A 160 0.27 11.65 -3.10
C ASP A 160 0.48 13.02 -3.77
N ARG A 161 1.55 13.73 -3.41
CA ARG A 161 1.93 15.02 -3.99
C ARG A 161 3.07 14.89 -4.99
N LEU A 162 3.56 13.66 -5.21
CA LEU A 162 4.64 13.39 -6.15
C LEU A 162 4.09 13.20 -7.57
N HIS A 163 4.93 13.59 -8.53
CA HIS A 163 4.88 13.13 -9.90
C HIS A 163 6.09 12.23 -10.13
N MET A 164 5.87 11.05 -10.70
CA MET A 164 6.91 10.06 -10.91
C MET A 164 7.21 9.90 -12.40
N ASP A 165 8.49 9.78 -12.72
CA ASP A 165 8.97 9.39 -14.05
C ASP A 165 9.79 8.11 -13.90
N VAL A 166 9.40 7.06 -14.61
CA VAL A 166 10.13 5.79 -14.69
C VAL A 166 10.81 5.72 -16.05
N TRP A 167 12.13 5.88 -16.06
CA TRP A 167 12.97 5.81 -17.25
C TRP A 167 13.45 4.39 -17.47
N LEU A 168 13.34 3.91 -18.71
CA LEU A 168 13.94 2.66 -19.17
C LEU A 168 15.02 2.99 -20.20
N LEU A 169 16.21 2.42 -20.02
CA LEU A 169 17.37 2.70 -20.86
C LEU A 169 17.81 1.45 -21.63
N TRP A 170 18.22 1.63 -22.88
CA TRP A 170 18.69 0.57 -23.78
C TRP A 170 19.76 1.08 -24.77
N ASN A 171 20.37 0.18 -25.53
CA ASN A 171 21.40 0.49 -26.55
C ASN A 171 22.55 1.38 -26.04
N MET A 172 23.23 1.03 -24.95
CA MET A 172 24.43 1.76 -24.51
C MET A 172 25.62 1.39 -25.39
N GLU A 173 26.07 2.35 -26.21
CA GLU A 173 27.13 2.17 -27.21
C GLU A 173 28.16 3.30 -27.12
N PRO A 174 29.44 3.06 -27.43
CA PRO A 174 30.42 4.14 -27.58
C PRO A 174 29.98 5.15 -28.64
N VAL A 175 30.13 6.45 -28.35
CA VAL A 175 29.96 7.49 -29.36
C VAL A 175 31.07 7.35 -30.41
N PRO A 176 30.75 7.23 -31.71
CA PRO A 176 31.77 7.09 -32.74
C PRO A 176 32.61 8.37 -32.89
N GLY A 177 33.85 8.20 -33.34
CA GLY A 177 34.78 9.30 -33.57
C GLY A 177 35.59 9.73 -32.34
N GLN A 178 36.48 10.71 -32.55
CA GLN A 178 37.36 11.29 -31.52
C GLN A 178 37.35 12.81 -31.59
N GLY A 179 37.69 13.48 -30.48
CA GLY A 179 37.69 14.94 -30.43
C GLY A 179 36.32 15.49 -30.86
N GLU A 180 36.35 16.54 -31.69
CA GLU A 180 35.15 17.21 -32.22
C GLU A 180 34.22 16.31 -33.02
N GLN A 181 34.71 15.22 -33.63
CA GLN A 181 33.89 14.31 -34.42
C GLN A 181 32.79 13.62 -33.59
N ARG A 182 32.98 13.52 -32.26
CA ARG A 182 31.97 12.97 -31.34
C ARG A 182 30.66 13.75 -31.38
N CYS A 183 30.66 15.02 -31.78
CA CYS A 183 29.45 15.83 -31.93
C CYS A 183 28.48 15.28 -33.00
N GLU A 184 28.97 14.52 -33.98
CA GLU A 184 28.17 13.91 -35.05
C GLU A 184 27.72 12.49 -34.68
N GLY A 185 28.22 11.93 -33.58
CA GLY A 185 28.01 10.54 -33.21
C GLY A 185 26.71 10.25 -32.44
N PHE A 186 25.90 11.26 -32.17
CA PHE A 186 24.61 11.12 -31.47
C PHE A 186 23.61 12.18 -31.96
N GLU A 187 22.38 12.09 -31.46
CA GLU A 187 21.24 12.89 -31.91
C GLU A 187 20.53 13.48 -30.69
N ILE A 188 20.37 14.80 -30.67
CA ILE A 188 19.72 15.54 -29.58
C ILE A 188 18.23 15.14 -29.52
N GLY A 189 17.75 14.86 -28.31
CA GLY A 189 16.37 14.44 -28.05
C GLY A 189 16.09 12.96 -28.26
N ARG A 190 16.95 12.23 -28.98
CA ARG A 190 16.93 10.78 -29.06
C ARG A 190 17.89 10.13 -28.07
N HIS A 191 19.12 10.62 -28.01
CA HIS A 191 20.19 9.99 -27.24
C HIS A 191 20.48 10.73 -25.94
N GLY A 192 20.67 9.96 -24.86
CA GLY A 192 21.35 10.39 -23.65
C GLY A 192 22.85 10.12 -23.75
N LEU A 193 23.65 10.77 -22.91
CA LEU A 193 25.10 10.62 -22.90
C LEU A 193 25.60 10.18 -21.54
N GLN A 194 26.60 9.31 -21.54
CA GLN A 194 27.39 8.96 -20.36
C GLN A 194 28.87 9.21 -20.64
N VAL A 195 29.56 9.83 -19.68
CA VAL A 195 31.00 10.04 -19.72
C VAL A 195 31.64 9.31 -18.55
N VAL A 196 32.74 8.59 -18.82
CA VAL A 196 33.54 7.87 -17.84
C VAL A 196 35.02 8.17 -18.05
N ARG A 197 35.73 8.59 -16.98
CA ARG A 197 37.19 8.74 -16.95
C ARG A 197 37.72 8.35 -15.57
N GLY A 198 38.34 7.17 -15.47
CA GLY A 198 38.68 6.58 -14.17
C GLY A 198 37.41 6.35 -13.34
N ASP A 199 37.38 6.85 -12.11
CA ASP A 199 36.20 6.76 -11.21
C ASP A 199 35.11 7.80 -11.51
N ALA A 200 35.47 8.86 -12.23
CA ALA A 200 34.55 9.96 -12.55
C ALA A 200 33.53 9.51 -13.60
N ARG A 201 32.24 9.68 -13.27
CA ARG A 201 31.11 9.29 -14.11
C ARG A 201 30.04 10.35 -14.12
N GLY A 202 29.51 10.67 -15.29
CA GLY A 202 28.39 11.59 -15.47
C GLY A 202 27.43 11.03 -16.50
N LEU A 203 26.13 11.16 -16.24
CA LEU A 203 25.09 10.72 -17.16
C LEU A 203 24.00 11.80 -17.24
N LEU A 204 23.57 12.10 -18.46
CA LEU A 204 22.42 12.94 -18.75
C LEU A 204 21.43 12.19 -19.65
N LEU A 205 20.15 12.26 -19.28
CA LEU A 205 19.05 11.60 -19.98
C LEU A 205 18.74 12.33 -21.31
N PRO A 206 18.12 11.65 -22.30
CA PRO A 206 17.81 12.24 -23.59
C PRO A 206 17.02 13.56 -23.54
N SER A 207 16.11 13.72 -22.57
CA SER A 207 15.27 14.93 -22.49
C SER A 207 16.02 16.18 -22.06
N VAL A 208 17.15 16.04 -21.34
CA VAL A 208 17.88 17.19 -20.77
C VAL A 208 18.34 18.15 -21.85
N ALA A 209 18.85 17.63 -22.97
CA ALA A 209 19.32 18.46 -24.06
C ALA A 209 18.18 19.27 -24.70
N VAL A 210 16.99 18.68 -24.80
CA VAL A 210 15.80 19.33 -25.36
C VAL A 210 15.26 20.38 -24.40
N GLU A 211 15.12 20.04 -23.12
CA GLU A 211 14.60 20.91 -22.06
C GLU A 211 15.45 22.17 -21.86
N HIS A 212 16.76 22.07 -22.04
CA HIS A 212 17.71 23.17 -21.88
C HIS A 212 18.21 23.77 -23.20
N HIS A 213 17.63 23.38 -24.34
CA HIS A 213 18.00 23.87 -25.67
C HIS A 213 19.52 23.77 -25.96
N LEU A 214 20.12 22.62 -25.60
CA LEU A 214 21.54 22.36 -25.80
C LEU A 214 21.79 21.81 -27.21
N ASP A 215 22.86 22.30 -27.84
CA ASP A 215 23.42 21.67 -29.04
C ASP A 215 24.34 20.49 -28.67
N ALA A 216 24.83 19.75 -29.67
CA ALA A 216 25.68 18.58 -29.47
C ALA A 216 26.93 18.88 -28.62
N ARG A 217 27.63 19.98 -28.93
CA ARG A 217 28.84 20.36 -28.20
C ARG A 217 28.53 20.67 -26.73
N ARG A 218 27.52 21.53 -26.49
CA ARG A 218 27.10 21.90 -25.14
C ARG A 218 26.61 20.70 -24.36
N PHE A 219 25.94 19.74 -25.00
CA PHE A 219 25.48 18.55 -24.32
C PHE A 219 26.65 17.68 -23.82
N LEU A 220 27.68 17.51 -24.64
CA LEU A 220 28.94 16.85 -24.26
C LEU A 220 29.65 17.58 -23.10
N GLU A 221 29.69 18.91 -23.15
CA GLU A 221 30.27 19.74 -22.08
C GLU A 221 29.50 19.58 -20.76
N GLN A 222 28.17 19.59 -20.81
CA GLN A 222 27.33 19.44 -19.61
C GLN A 222 27.44 18.05 -18.97
N VAL A 223 27.55 16.98 -19.76
CA VAL A 223 27.75 15.63 -19.20
C VAL A 223 29.15 15.49 -18.57
N CYS A 224 30.18 16.16 -19.12
CA CYS A 224 31.50 16.22 -18.49
C CYS A 224 31.46 16.97 -17.16
N LEU A 225 30.79 18.13 -17.11
CA LEU A 225 30.59 18.88 -15.87
C LEU A 225 29.85 18.05 -14.81
N LYS A 226 28.85 17.27 -15.21
CA LYS A 226 28.14 16.35 -14.31
C LYS A 226 29.03 15.22 -13.79
N ALA A 227 30.03 14.81 -14.57
CA ALA A 227 31.06 13.88 -14.14
C ALA A 227 32.14 14.52 -13.24
N HIS A 228 32.03 15.83 -12.95
CA HIS A 228 33.07 16.63 -12.29
C HIS A 228 34.38 16.67 -13.09
N LEU A 229 34.28 16.68 -14.41
CA LEU A 229 35.39 16.77 -15.35
C LEU A 229 35.41 18.16 -16.03
N PRO A 230 36.56 18.61 -16.55
CA PRO A 230 36.63 19.80 -17.41
C PRO A 230 35.63 19.71 -18.58
N PRO A 231 35.01 20.83 -19.01
CA PRO A 231 34.00 20.83 -20.07
C PRO A 231 34.46 20.20 -21.39
N ASP A 232 35.75 20.27 -21.71
CA ASP A 232 36.36 19.74 -22.93
C ASP A 232 36.94 18.32 -22.76
N ALA A 233 36.76 17.69 -21.59
CA ALA A 233 37.29 16.35 -21.31
C ALA A 233 36.80 15.30 -22.30
N TRP A 234 35.62 15.46 -22.89
CA TRP A 234 35.09 14.57 -23.94
C TRP A 234 35.92 14.57 -25.23
N LYS A 235 36.89 15.47 -25.42
CA LYS A 235 37.80 15.43 -26.57
C LYS A 235 39.00 14.50 -26.34
N ASP A 236 39.31 14.24 -25.07
CA ASP A 236 40.45 13.45 -24.66
C ASP A 236 40.21 11.95 -24.95
N PRO A 237 41.17 11.23 -25.57
CA PRO A 237 41.08 9.79 -25.79
C PRO A 237 40.95 8.95 -24.51
N SER A 238 41.40 9.46 -23.36
CA SER A 238 41.24 8.80 -22.05
C SER A 238 39.82 8.89 -21.49
N THR A 239 38.96 9.69 -22.12
CA THR A 239 37.55 9.83 -21.76
C THR A 239 36.69 8.96 -22.66
N SER A 240 36.03 7.96 -22.08
CA SER A 240 35.02 7.15 -22.75
C SER A 240 33.70 7.89 -22.76
N VAL A 241 33.11 8.06 -23.94
CA VAL A 241 31.80 8.68 -24.12
C VAL A 241 30.87 7.66 -24.74
N PHE A 242 29.73 7.42 -24.10
CA PHE A 242 28.70 6.50 -24.56
C PHE A 242 27.42 7.27 -24.85
N ARG A 243 26.67 6.79 -25.84
CA ARG A 243 25.29 7.17 -26.13
C ARG A 243 24.36 6.04 -25.73
N PHE A 244 23.15 6.38 -25.32
CA PHE A 244 22.09 5.42 -25.07
C PHE A 244 20.73 6.02 -25.45
N GLU A 245 19.72 5.18 -25.61
CA GLU A 245 18.35 5.61 -25.80
C GLU A 245 17.53 5.37 -24.53
N GLY A 246 16.45 6.12 -24.37
CA GLY A 246 15.58 5.99 -23.22
C GLY A 246 14.24 6.67 -23.42
N TYR A 247 13.19 6.15 -22.77
CA TYR A 247 11.91 6.84 -22.63
C TYR A 247 11.44 6.79 -21.19
N ALA A 248 10.61 7.76 -20.82
CA ALA A 248 9.97 7.86 -19.51
C ALA A 248 8.50 7.48 -19.59
N ILE A 249 8.03 6.74 -18.58
CA ILE A 249 6.61 6.63 -18.25
C ILE A 249 6.36 7.61 -17.11
N SER A 250 5.51 8.59 -17.35
CA SER A 250 5.38 9.79 -16.52
C SER A 250 3.94 10.00 -16.08
N GLY A 251 3.72 10.34 -14.82
CA GLY A 251 2.39 10.67 -14.30
C GLY A 251 2.38 11.09 -12.84
N PRO A 252 1.22 11.54 -12.32
CA PRO A 252 1.03 11.70 -10.88
C PRO A 252 1.27 10.36 -10.17
N PHE A 253 1.74 10.40 -8.93
CA PHE A 253 1.91 9.19 -8.15
C PHE A 253 0.56 8.45 -8.03
N PRO A 254 0.47 7.18 -8.45
CA PRO A 254 -0.82 6.56 -8.76
C PRO A 254 -1.54 6.02 -7.51
N LEU A 255 -0.87 5.95 -6.35
CA LEU A 255 -1.44 5.37 -5.14
C LEU A 255 -2.21 6.41 -4.34
N ARG A 256 -3.46 6.07 -3.97
CA ARG A 256 -4.32 6.91 -3.14
C ARG A 256 -3.97 6.72 -1.68
N VAL A 257 -3.71 7.80 -0.99
CA VAL A 257 -3.28 7.76 0.41
C VAL A 257 -4.36 8.33 1.32
N ARG A 258 -4.42 7.81 2.55
CA ARG A 258 -5.12 8.42 3.68
C ARG A 258 -4.09 8.96 4.67
N HIS A 259 -3.90 10.28 4.68
CA HIS A 259 -3.04 10.97 5.66
C HIS A 259 -3.56 10.84 7.07
N PRO A 260 -2.74 10.72 8.13
CA PRO A 260 -3.20 10.64 9.50
C PRO A 260 -3.90 11.94 9.92
N VAL A 261 -5.03 11.85 10.62
CA VAL A 261 -5.78 13.03 11.11
C VAL A 261 -5.96 13.03 12.63
N GLN A 262 -5.54 11.96 13.30
CA GLN A 262 -5.65 11.78 14.75
C GLN A 262 -4.30 11.66 15.44
N ALA A 263 -3.20 11.60 14.68
CA ALA A 263 -1.84 11.75 15.18
C ALA A 263 -1.70 13.08 15.95
N GLY A 264 -1.10 13.02 17.13
CA GLY A 264 -1.00 14.14 18.08
C GLY A 264 -2.27 14.40 18.90
N ARG A 265 -3.35 13.62 18.71
CA ARG A 265 -4.61 13.75 19.45
C ARG A 265 -5.03 12.46 20.15
N PHE A 266 -5.19 11.37 19.41
CA PHE A 266 -5.57 10.07 19.96
C PHE A 266 -4.35 9.19 20.26
N TYR A 267 -3.24 9.43 19.57
CA TYR A 267 -1.94 8.80 19.75
C TYR A 267 -0.85 9.84 19.44
N PRO A 268 0.42 9.60 19.79
CA PRO A 268 1.49 10.58 19.56
C PRO A 268 1.64 11.03 18.12
N GLY A 269 2.17 12.25 17.92
CA GLY A 269 2.28 12.89 16.61
C GLY A 269 3.60 12.61 15.88
N SER A 270 4.65 12.20 16.60
CA SER A 270 5.97 11.94 16.02
C SER A 270 6.27 10.45 15.93
N PRO A 271 7.06 10.00 14.93
CA PRO A 271 7.42 8.59 14.78
C PRO A 271 8.11 8.01 16.03
N THR A 272 8.99 8.81 16.67
CA THR A 272 9.74 8.35 17.85
C THR A 272 8.83 8.15 19.07
N GLU A 273 7.93 9.10 19.35
CA GLU A 273 6.98 8.99 20.47
C GLU A 273 5.99 7.84 20.24
N ILE A 274 5.55 7.61 18.99
CA ILE A 274 4.70 6.47 18.65
C ILE A 274 5.39 5.15 19.03
N GLN A 275 6.66 4.98 18.66
CA GLN A 275 7.38 3.73 18.99
C GLN A 275 7.58 3.57 20.50
N GLN A 276 7.95 4.64 21.21
CA GLN A 276 8.14 4.61 22.66
C GLN A 276 6.84 4.27 23.41
N GLU A 277 5.72 4.84 22.98
CA GLU A 277 4.44 4.55 23.60
C GLU A 277 3.97 3.13 23.27
N LEU A 278 4.15 2.67 22.02
CA LEU A 278 3.88 1.27 21.66
C LEU A 278 4.68 0.27 22.50
N ASP A 279 5.94 0.57 22.83
CA ASP A 279 6.74 -0.28 23.72
C ASP A 279 6.08 -0.44 25.10
N SER A 280 5.55 0.65 25.66
CA SER A 280 4.81 0.65 26.93
C SER A 280 3.44 -0.03 26.83
N LEU A 281 2.72 0.17 25.72
CA LEU A 281 1.37 -0.40 25.51
C LEU A 281 1.40 -1.89 25.19
N LEU A 282 2.50 -2.37 24.61
CA LEU A 282 2.73 -3.78 24.27
C LEU A 282 3.57 -4.51 25.33
N ASP A 283 4.00 -3.83 26.39
CA ASP A 283 4.73 -4.44 27.50
C ASP A 283 3.91 -5.51 28.22
N GLY A 284 4.60 -6.53 28.75
CA GLY A 284 4.03 -7.64 29.50
C GLY A 284 4.58 -9.01 29.07
N PRO A 285 4.14 -10.10 29.73
CA PRO A 285 4.72 -11.42 29.54
C PRO A 285 4.52 -11.93 28.11
N THR A 286 5.48 -12.71 27.60
CA THR A 286 5.32 -13.44 26.34
C THR A 286 4.07 -14.31 26.43
N VAL A 287 3.18 -14.14 25.46
CA VAL A 287 1.94 -14.89 25.32
C VAL A 287 2.02 -15.79 24.10
N GLN A 288 1.35 -16.94 24.16
CA GLN A 288 1.19 -17.79 22.99
C GLN A 288 0.23 -17.10 22.01
N LEU A 289 0.64 -16.97 20.75
CA LEU A 289 -0.21 -16.42 19.70
C LEU A 289 -1.39 -17.34 19.42
N GLN A 290 -2.53 -16.74 19.11
CA GLN A 290 -3.81 -17.39 18.89
C GLN A 290 -4.31 -17.06 17.48
N ARG A 291 -4.76 -18.10 16.77
CA ARG A 291 -5.50 -17.91 15.51
C ARG A 291 -6.92 -17.50 15.83
N CYS A 292 -7.22 -16.23 15.57
CA CYS A 292 -8.54 -15.65 15.79
C CYS A 292 -9.19 -15.35 14.43
N ARG A 293 -10.48 -15.70 14.27
CA ARG A 293 -11.27 -15.20 13.14
C ARG A 293 -11.58 -13.71 13.28
N ALA A 294 -11.69 -13.26 14.54
CA ALA A 294 -11.98 -11.87 14.85
C ALA A 294 -11.47 -11.47 16.23
N VAL A 295 -11.30 -10.16 16.42
CA VAL A 295 -10.92 -9.54 17.70
C VAL A 295 -11.73 -8.26 17.91
N LEU A 296 -12.17 -8.03 19.15
CA LEU A 296 -12.80 -6.79 19.58
C LEU A 296 -11.76 -5.92 20.28
N VAL A 297 -11.57 -4.70 19.78
CA VAL A 297 -10.50 -3.80 20.21
C VAL A 297 -11.08 -2.39 20.41
N PRO A 298 -10.80 -1.72 21.55
CA PRO A 298 -11.26 -0.36 21.78
C PRO A 298 -10.50 0.66 20.92
N HIS A 299 -11.09 1.83 20.72
CA HIS A 299 -10.54 2.89 19.87
C HIS A 299 -10.55 4.30 20.49
N ALA A 300 -10.81 4.41 21.80
CA ALA A 300 -10.46 5.64 22.52
C ALA A 300 -8.96 5.98 22.36
N GLY A 301 -8.59 7.21 22.72
CA GLY A 301 -7.18 7.62 22.72
C GLY A 301 -6.31 6.69 23.58
N TRP A 302 -5.05 6.52 23.20
CA TRP A 302 -4.12 5.54 23.77
C TRP A 302 -3.96 5.66 25.29
N VAL A 303 -4.01 6.88 25.81
CA VAL A 303 -3.99 7.16 27.26
C VAL A 303 -5.11 6.44 28.02
N PHE A 304 -6.27 6.20 27.37
CA PHE A 304 -7.42 5.56 27.98
C PHE A 304 -7.47 4.05 27.72
N SER A 305 -7.31 3.65 26.45
CA SER A 305 -7.59 2.28 26.01
C SER A 305 -6.39 1.55 25.39
N GLY A 306 -5.27 2.23 25.20
CA GLY A 306 -4.11 1.70 24.49
C GLY A 306 -3.56 0.41 25.10
N ARG A 307 -3.54 0.30 26.43
CA ARG A 307 -3.10 -0.93 27.12
C ARG A 307 -4.04 -2.11 26.89
N VAL A 308 -5.34 -1.85 26.82
CA VAL A 308 -6.34 -2.88 26.53
C VAL A 308 -6.20 -3.33 25.07
N ALA A 309 -6.05 -2.38 24.14
CA ALA A 309 -5.84 -2.69 22.72
C ALA A 309 -4.55 -3.51 22.51
N GLY A 310 -3.43 -3.07 23.10
CA GLY A 310 -2.15 -3.78 23.05
C GLY A 310 -2.23 -5.18 23.65
N ALA A 311 -2.90 -5.34 24.79
CA ALA A 311 -3.09 -6.64 25.43
C ALA A 311 -3.88 -7.63 24.55
N VAL A 312 -4.88 -7.17 23.79
CA VAL A 312 -5.61 -8.02 22.83
C VAL A 312 -4.74 -8.35 21.63
N LEU A 313 -4.17 -7.34 20.97
CA LEU A 313 -3.48 -7.50 19.69
C LEU A 313 -2.19 -8.32 19.80
N ARG A 314 -1.47 -8.26 20.93
CA ARG A 314 -0.26 -9.06 21.15
C ARG A 314 -0.49 -10.57 21.23
N GLN A 315 -1.75 -11.00 21.39
CA GLN A 315 -2.13 -12.41 21.46
C GLN A 315 -2.50 -12.98 20.08
N VAL A 316 -2.50 -12.19 19.01
CA VAL A 316 -3.04 -12.59 17.71
C VAL A 316 -1.94 -13.12 16.79
N GLU A 317 -2.15 -14.30 16.20
CA GLU A 317 -1.41 -14.74 15.01
C GLU A 317 -2.02 -14.05 13.78
N PHE A 318 -1.37 -13.00 13.30
CA PHE A 318 -1.90 -12.18 12.21
C PHE A 318 -1.81 -12.89 10.85
N PRO A 319 -2.90 -12.92 10.05
CA PRO A 319 -2.84 -13.26 8.63
C PRO A 319 -2.35 -12.06 7.80
N ASP A 320 -2.20 -12.26 6.49
CA ASP A 320 -1.73 -11.20 5.57
C ASP A 320 -2.75 -10.06 5.35
N ARG A 321 -3.99 -10.24 5.79
CA ARG A 321 -5.10 -9.30 5.57
C ARG A 321 -5.97 -9.14 6.81
N ALA A 322 -6.35 -7.91 7.12
CA ALA A 322 -7.37 -7.60 8.10
C ALA A 322 -8.46 -6.70 7.53
N MET A 323 -9.67 -6.87 8.05
CA MET A 323 -10.80 -5.97 7.83
C MET A 323 -11.13 -5.28 9.16
N VAL A 324 -10.99 -3.96 9.21
CA VAL A 324 -11.27 -3.17 10.41
C VAL A 324 -12.66 -2.54 10.27
N PHE A 325 -13.59 -2.99 11.10
CA PHE A 325 -14.94 -2.45 11.19
C PHE A 325 -15.02 -1.42 12.29
N CYS A 326 -15.61 -0.26 12.01
CA CYS A 326 -15.83 0.75 13.03
C CYS A 326 -17.20 1.42 12.91
N PRO A 327 -17.74 1.97 14.01
CA PRO A 327 -18.86 2.90 13.89
C PRO A 327 -18.38 4.14 13.12
N ALA A 328 -19.24 4.65 12.23
CA ALA A 328 -19.02 5.92 11.55
C ALA A 328 -19.48 7.06 12.47
N HIS A 329 -18.58 8.00 12.76
CA HIS A 329 -18.85 9.11 13.66
C HIS A 329 -19.27 10.40 12.94
N THR A 330 -19.24 10.41 11.60
CA THR A 330 -19.53 11.59 10.78
C THR A 330 -20.94 11.51 10.16
N PRO A 331 -21.86 12.43 10.48
CA PRO A 331 -23.20 12.45 9.88
C PRO A 331 -23.18 12.78 8.38
N GLY A 332 -24.12 12.20 7.61
CA GLY A 332 -24.39 12.61 6.22
C GLY A 332 -23.63 11.84 5.13
N LEU A 333 -22.93 10.77 5.47
CA LEU A 333 -22.10 9.99 4.55
C LEU A 333 -22.70 8.61 4.25
N ALA A 334 -22.03 7.81 3.41
CA ALA A 334 -22.48 6.46 3.07
C ALA A 334 -22.77 5.65 4.35
N ARG A 335 -23.88 4.92 4.36
CA ARG A 335 -24.29 4.14 5.54
C ARG A 335 -23.31 3.01 5.87
N TRP A 336 -22.66 2.48 4.84
CA TRP A 336 -21.63 1.45 4.90
C TRP A 336 -20.52 1.83 3.90
N ALA A 337 -19.44 2.38 4.42
CA ALA A 337 -18.34 2.88 3.62
C ALA A 337 -17.15 1.93 3.69
N VAL A 338 -16.63 1.55 2.54
CA VAL A 338 -15.41 0.78 2.39
C VAL A 338 -14.30 1.72 1.96
N ALA A 339 -13.17 1.68 2.65
CA ALA A 339 -12.06 2.57 2.40
C ALA A 339 -11.42 2.27 1.03
N PRO A 340 -11.40 3.23 0.09
CA PRO A 340 -10.85 2.98 -1.24
C PRO A 340 -9.34 3.22 -1.32
N HIS A 341 -8.69 3.66 -0.23
CA HIS A 341 -7.28 4.03 -0.22
C HIS A 341 -6.39 2.81 -0.50
N ASP A 342 -5.22 3.07 -1.10
CA ASP A 342 -4.18 2.08 -1.32
C ASP A 342 -3.20 2.05 -0.13
N ILE A 343 -3.03 3.18 0.56
CA ILE A 343 -2.14 3.31 1.73
C ILE A 343 -2.82 4.13 2.83
N TRP A 344 -2.68 3.68 4.07
CA TRP A 344 -2.91 4.48 5.27
C TRP A 344 -1.57 5.03 5.77
N ILE A 345 -1.37 6.34 5.67
CA ILE A 345 -0.13 6.98 6.13
C ILE A 345 -0.16 7.14 7.63
N LEU A 346 0.98 6.91 8.27
CA LEU A 346 1.23 7.15 9.69
C LEU A 346 2.47 8.04 9.79
N PRO A 347 2.64 8.81 10.88
CA PRO A 347 3.89 9.55 11.08
C PRO A 347 5.10 8.62 10.99
N GLY A 348 5.93 8.81 9.96
CA GLY A 348 7.14 8.03 9.70
C GLY A 348 6.92 6.61 9.14
N GLY A 349 5.72 6.29 8.65
CA GLY A 349 5.47 5.02 7.96
C GLY A 349 4.08 4.92 7.34
N GLY A 350 3.57 3.69 7.25
CA GLY A 350 2.21 3.47 6.80
C GLY A 350 1.78 2.01 6.90
N VAL A 351 0.51 1.78 6.59
CA VAL A 351 -0.09 0.44 6.46
C VAL A 351 -0.67 0.31 5.06
N ALA A 352 -0.29 -0.73 4.33
CA ALA A 352 -0.85 -1.00 3.03
C ALA A 352 -2.34 -1.38 3.14
N SER A 353 -3.15 -1.00 2.16
CA SER A 353 -4.53 -1.46 2.03
C SER A 353 -4.62 -2.60 1.00
N ASP A 354 -5.74 -3.31 1.00
CA ASP A 354 -6.10 -4.22 -0.10
C ASP A 354 -7.25 -3.63 -0.91
N ALA A 355 -6.89 -2.73 -1.84
CA ALA A 355 -7.87 -2.04 -2.68
C ALA A 355 -8.63 -2.98 -3.63
N HIS A 356 -8.09 -4.17 -3.95
CA HIS A 356 -8.82 -5.18 -4.71
C HIS A 356 -9.91 -5.81 -3.85
N LEU A 357 -9.56 -6.25 -2.63
CA LEU A 357 -10.51 -6.76 -1.65
C LEU A 357 -11.60 -5.72 -1.33
N ALA A 358 -11.23 -4.44 -1.19
CA ALA A 358 -12.18 -3.35 -0.96
C ALA A 358 -13.23 -3.22 -2.08
N ARG A 359 -12.82 -3.32 -3.35
CA ARG A 359 -13.73 -3.30 -4.51
C ARG A 359 -14.67 -4.51 -4.51
N GLN A 360 -14.10 -5.72 -4.37
CA GLN A 360 -14.88 -6.95 -4.34
C GLN A 360 -15.92 -6.95 -3.21
N LEU A 361 -15.54 -6.43 -2.05
CA LEU A 361 -16.42 -6.31 -0.89
C LEU A 361 -17.58 -5.33 -1.14
N ALA A 362 -17.32 -4.17 -1.72
CA ALA A 362 -18.35 -3.20 -2.08
C ALA A 362 -19.31 -3.72 -3.17
N GLU A 363 -18.82 -4.57 -4.07
CA GLU A 363 -19.64 -5.23 -5.10
C GLU A 363 -20.46 -6.40 -4.55
N ALA A 364 -19.90 -7.15 -3.59
CA ALA A 364 -20.53 -8.36 -3.06
C ALA A 364 -21.62 -8.09 -2.02
N VAL A 365 -21.55 -6.98 -1.28
CA VAL A 365 -22.49 -6.63 -0.21
C VAL A 365 -23.34 -5.45 -0.63
N GLU A 366 -24.65 -5.66 -0.67
CA GLU A 366 -25.61 -4.67 -1.15
C GLU A 366 -25.57 -3.41 -0.28
N GLY A 367 -25.47 -2.24 -0.92
CA GLY A 367 -25.46 -0.95 -0.25
C GLY A 367 -24.10 -0.52 0.34
N TRP A 368 -23.07 -1.36 0.24
CA TRP A 368 -21.69 -0.98 0.59
C TRP A 368 -21.07 -0.19 -0.56
N GLN A 369 -20.33 0.87 -0.23
CA GLN A 369 -19.82 1.79 -1.22
C GLN A 369 -18.37 2.14 -0.94
N LEU A 370 -17.57 2.27 -2.00
CA LEU A 370 -16.26 2.89 -1.91
C LEU A 370 -16.45 4.40 -1.67
N ASP A 371 -16.21 4.85 -0.44
CA ASP A 371 -16.42 6.24 -0.06
C ASP A 371 -15.23 6.78 0.76
N PRO A 372 -14.29 7.52 0.14
CA PRO A 372 -13.16 8.08 0.86
C PRO A 372 -13.58 9.13 1.90
N THR A 373 -14.72 9.81 1.68
CA THR A 373 -15.21 10.90 2.53
C THR A 373 -15.56 10.40 3.92
N SER A 374 -16.24 9.25 4.00
CA SER A 374 -16.56 8.56 5.26
C SER A 374 -15.33 8.26 6.13
N HIS A 375 -14.17 8.13 5.50
CA HIS A 375 -12.93 7.84 6.20
C HIS A 375 -12.07 9.07 6.44
N GLN A 376 -12.39 10.24 5.87
CA GLN A 376 -11.52 11.42 5.89
C GLN A 376 -11.18 11.89 7.31
N TYR A 377 -12.15 11.84 8.23
CA TYR A 377 -11.97 12.25 9.63
C TYR A 377 -12.17 11.10 10.63
N GLU A 378 -12.46 9.90 10.14
CA GLU A 378 -12.72 8.74 10.98
C GLU A 378 -11.47 8.33 11.76
N HIS A 379 -11.63 8.13 13.06
CA HIS A 379 -10.54 7.85 13.99
C HIS A 379 -10.49 6.39 14.39
N ALA A 380 -11.64 5.71 14.44
CA ALA A 380 -11.75 4.40 15.05
C ALA A 380 -10.94 3.31 14.32
N ILE A 381 -10.70 3.47 13.01
CA ILE A 381 -9.76 2.63 12.27
C ILE A 381 -8.32 3.09 12.53
N GLU A 382 -8.07 4.40 12.40
CA GLU A 382 -6.73 4.99 12.41
C GLU A 382 -5.94 4.68 13.69
N VAL A 383 -6.58 4.80 14.87
CA VAL A 383 -5.90 4.60 16.16
C VAL A 383 -5.35 3.19 16.38
N LEU A 384 -5.84 2.21 15.61
CA LEU A 384 -5.38 0.83 15.66
C LEU A 384 -4.21 0.58 14.69
N LEU A 385 -4.07 1.40 13.64
CA LEU A 385 -3.09 1.17 12.57
C LEU A 385 -1.64 1.16 13.07
N PRO A 386 -1.18 2.00 14.02
CA PRO A 386 0.20 1.92 14.50
C PRO A 386 0.50 0.60 15.22
N PHE A 387 -0.47 0.01 15.92
CA PHE A 387 -0.30 -1.34 16.50
C PHE A 387 -0.13 -2.38 15.40
N LEU A 388 -0.93 -2.31 14.34
CA LEU A 388 -0.86 -3.25 13.22
C LEU A 388 0.46 -3.10 12.45
N ALA A 389 0.91 -1.86 12.22
CA ALA A 389 2.21 -1.59 11.60
C ALA A 389 3.38 -2.18 12.41
N ARG A 390 3.29 -2.16 13.75
CA ARG A 390 4.31 -2.73 14.64
C ARG A 390 4.26 -4.26 14.72
N LEU A 391 3.07 -4.84 14.89
CA LEU A 391 2.90 -6.27 15.16
C LEU A 391 2.83 -7.12 13.88
N ALA A 392 2.40 -6.53 12.76
CA ALA A 392 2.20 -7.21 11.49
C ALA A 392 2.53 -6.26 10.31
N PRO A 393 3.81 -5.88 10.11
CA PRO A 393 4.22 -4.86 9.12
C PRO A 393 3.87 -5.20 7.66
N GLN A 394 3.61 -6.48 7.38
CA GLN A 394 3.24 -7.00 6.07
C GLN A 394 1.72 -6.94 5.80
N MET A 395 0.92 -6.74 6.85
CA MET A 395 -0.52 -6.92 6.79
C MET A 395 -1.18 -5.80 5.99
N ARG A 396 -2.12 -6.19 5.14
CA ARG A 396 -2.96 -5.26 4.39
C ARG A 396 -4.29 -5.04 5.09
N VAL A 397 -4.71 -3.79 5.22
CA VAL A 397 -5.90 -3.40 6.00
C VAL A 397 -6.96 -2.74 5.13
N VAL A 398 -8.16 -3.34 5.12
CA VAL A 398 -9.37 -2.72 4.55
C VAL A 398 -10.23 -2.17 5.69
N GLY A 399 -10.50 -0.87 5.66
CA GLY A 399 -11.37 -0.21 6.62
C GLY A 399 -12.83 -0.21 6.18
N VAL A 400 -13.76 -0.46 7.10
CA VAL A 400 -15.20 -0.41 6.86
C VAL A 400 -15.87 0.43 7.97
N ALA A 401 -16.42 1.58 7.60
CA ALA A 401 -17.12 2.48 8.51
C ALA A 401 -18.64 2.32 8.39
N MET A 402 -19.33 2.30 9.53
CA MET A 402 -20.70 1.83 9.65
C MET A 402 -21.58 2.77 10.48
N LEU A 403 -22.64 3.35 9.90
CA LEU A 403 -23.61 4.17 10.65
C LEU A 403 -24.66 3.34 11.44
N GLY A 404 -24.65 2.01 11.25
CA GLY A 404 -25.61 1.07 11.82
C GLY A 404 -26.86 0.85 10.95
N GLY A 405 -27.76 -0.01 11.42
CA GLY A 405 -28.93 -0.42 10.64
C GLY A 405 -30.03 -1.06 11.48
N LYS A 406 -31.15 -1.38 10.82
CA LYS A 406 -32.23 -2.17 11.41
C LYS A 406 -31.83 -3.65 11.42
N TRP A 407 -32.31 -4.41 12.40
CA TRP A 407 -31.94 -5.83 12.57
C TRP A 407 -32.04 -6.67 11.29
N ALA A 408 -33.12 -6.53 10.52
CA ALA A 408 -33.30 -7.27 9.27
C ALA A 408 -32.24 -6.91 8.20
N GLU A 409 -31.89 -5.62 8.10
CA GLU A 409 -30.80 -5.15 7.23
C GLU A 409 -29.46 -5.75 7.70
N LEU A 410 -29.21 -5.76 9.02
CA LEU A 410 -27.98 -6.32 9.58
C LEU A 410 -27.84 -7.83 9.34
N GLN A 411 -28.95 -8.58 9.40
CA GLN A 411 -28.97 -10.01 9.08
C GLN A 411 -28.63 -10.24 7.60
N GLN A 412 -29.27 -9.49 6.70
CA GLN A 412 -28.98 -9.60 5.26
C GLN A 412 -27.51 -9.30 4.95
N PHE A 413 -26.93 -8.26 5.57
CA PHE A 413 -25.52 -7.93 5.39
C PHE A 413 -24.60 -8.99 5.98
N ALA A 414 -24.91 -9.52 7.16
CA ALA A 414 -24.12 -10.59 7.76
C ALA A 414 -24.10 -11.85 6.85
N ASP A 415 -25.23 -12.20 6.24
CA ASP A 415 -25.32 -13.35 5.33
C ASP A 415 -24.59 -13.14 4.00
N GLN A 416 -24.65 -11.92 3.44
CA GLN A 416 -23.88 -11.56 2.23
C GLN A 416 -22.38 -11.54 2.53
N LEU A 417 -21.97 -10.92 3.63
CA LEU A 417 -20.57 -10.85 4.06
C LEU A 417 -20.02 -12.25 4.37
N ALA A 418 -20.78 -13.10 5.06
CA ALA A 418 -20.36 -14.47 5.35
C ALA A 418 -20.10 -15.27 4.06
N ARG A 419 -21.01 -15.19 3.08
CA ARG A 419 -20.82 -15.83 1.76
C ARG A 419 -19.60 -15.29 1.03
N PHE A 420 -19.41 -13.97 1.04
CA PHE A 420 -18.23 -13.34 0.47
C PHE A 420 -16.94 -13.85 1.13
N LEU A 421 -16.87 -13.81 2.46
CA LEU A 421 -15.71 -14.29 3.23
C LEU A 421 -15.40 -15.77 2.94
N GLN A 422 -16.42 -16.62 2.83
CA GLN A 422 -16.26 -18.04 2.48
C GLN A 422 -15.73 -18.27 1.06
N SER A 423 -15.90 -17.30 0.16
CA SER A 423 -15.37 -17.38 -1.21
C SER A 423 -13.88 -17.00 -1.31
N LEU A 424 -13.32 -16.39 -0.26
CA LEU A 424 -11.91 -15.99 -0.26
C LEU A 424 -11.01 -17.21 -0.01
N PRO A 425 -9.83 -17.29 -0.66
CA PRO A 425 -8.88 -18.39 -0.45
C PRO A 425 -8.34 -18.42 0.99
N GLN A 426 -8.26 -17.24 1.63
CA GLN A 426 -7.87 -17.09 3.02
C GLN A 426 -8.76 -16.03 3.66
N LEU A 427 -9.26 -16.34 4.86
CA LEU A 427 -10.07 -15.41 5.64
C LEU A 427 -9.20 -14.28 6.20
N PRO A 428 -9.60 -13.01 6.02
CA PRO A 428 -8.97 -11.90 6.73
C PRO A 428 -9.31 -11.95 8.22
N LEU A 429 -8.44 -11.39 9.06
CA LEU A 429 -8.77 -11.12 10.46
C LEU A 429 -9.83 -10.02 10.53
N LEU A 430 -10.96 -10.28 11.20
CA LEU A 430 -11.97 -9.25 11.43
C LEU A 430 -11.64 -8.48 12.71
N ILE A 431 -11.20 -7.24 12.59
CA ILE A 431 -10.94 -6.36 13.72
C ILE A 431 -12.18 -5.50 13.93
N ILE A 432 -12.83 -5.65 15.07
CA ILE A 432 -14.00 -4.84 15.43
C ILE A 432 -13.50 -3.75 16.35
N SER A 433 -13.43 -2.56 15.78
CA SER A 433 -13.09 -1.35 16.51
C SER A 433 -14.34 -0.84 17.22
N SER A 434 -14.43 -1.10 18.53
CA SER A 434 -15.54 -0.60 19.36
C SER A 434 -15.13 -0.39 20.81
N ASP A 435 -15.46 0.78 21.32
CA ASP A 435 -15.57 0.98 22.76
C ASP A 435 -16.86 0.34 23.29
N MET A 436 -16.92 0.14 24.62
CA MET A 436 -18.06 -0.45 25.32
C MET A 436 -19.03 0.64 25.78
N HIS A 437 -19.57 0.54 27.00
CA HIS A 437 -20.60 1.46 27.48
C HIS A 437 -20.03 2.84 27.84
N HIS A 438 -20.74 3.91 27.42
CA HIS A 438 -20.36 5.31 27.66
C HIS A 438 -21.38 6.10 28.51
N GLU A 439 -22.43 5.48 29.07
CA GLU A 439 -23.44 6.26 29.82
C GLU A 439 -22.92 6.69 31.21
N GLU A 440 -22.80 8.00 31.41
CA GLU A 440 -22.37 8.64 32.68
C GLU A 440 -23.38 8.48 33.83
N LEU A 441 -24.59 7.98 33.57
CA LEU A 441 -25.67 7.89 34.56
C LEU A 441 -25.80 6.52 35.24
N ALA A 442 -25.15 5.48 34.71
CA ALA A 442 -25.07 4.17 35.34
C ALA A 442 -23.80 4.11 36.20
N GLY A 443 -23.92 3.82 37.50
CA GLY A 443 -22.75 3.61 38.35
C GLY A 443 -21.86 2.46 37.85
N ASP A 444 -20.55 2.49 38.14
CA ASP A 444 -19.53 1.55 37.63
C ASP A 444 -19.95 0.06 37.68
N ALA A 445 -20.59 -0.37 38.77
CA ALA A 445 -21.06 -1.74 38.91
C ALA A 445 -22.12 -2.14 37.85
N GLN A 446 -23.02 -1.23 37.51
CA GLN A 446 -24.04 -1.46 36.49
C GLN A 446 -23.42 -1.45 35.09
N THR A 447 -22.49 -0.52 34.83
CA THR A 447 -21.73 -0.46 33.58
C THR A 447 -20.98 -1.76 33.31
N ARG A 448 -20.18 -2.23 34.29
CA ARG A 448 -19.45 -3.51 34.20
C ARG A 448 -20.38 -4.71 34.01
N ARG A 449 -21.58 -4.68 34.61
CA ARG A 449 -22.58 -5.74 34.43
C ARG A 449 -23.10 -5.77 32.99
N LEU A 450 -23.47 -4.62 32.43
CA LEU A 450 -23.96 -4.52 31.05
C LEU A 450 -22.89 -4.94 30.04
N ASP A 451 -21.65 -4.47 30.24
CA ASP A 451 -20.50 -4.85 29.40
C ASP A 451 -20.26 -6.37 29.45
N ARG A 452 -20.29 -6.96 30.65
CA ARG A 452 -20.12 -8.40 30.81
C ARG A 452 -21.22 -9.20 30.09
N LEU A 453 -22.47 -8.73 30.12
CA LEU A 453 -23.56 -9.39 29.41
C LEU A 453 -23.35 -9.34 27.89
N ALA A 454 -22.89 -8.21 27.35
CA ALA A 454 -22.57 -8.09 25.92
C ALA A 454 -21.39 -9.00 25.53
N LEU A 455 -20.32 -9.01 26.32
CA LEU A 455 -19.14 -9.85 26.07
C LEU A 455 -19.48 -11.35 26.16
N GLN A 456 -20.28 -11.76 27.15
CA GLN A 456 -20.75 -13.15 27.27
C GLN A 456 -21.60 -13.58 26.07
N ALA A 457 -22.45 -12.69 25.55
CA ALA A 457 -23.23 -12.98 24.36
C ALA A 457 -22.34 -13.20 23.12
N LEU A 458 -21.27 -12.40 22.96
CA LEU A 458 -20.30 -12.58 21.87
C LEU A 458 -19.46 -13.85 22.01
N GLN A 459 -19.09 -14.22 23.24
CA GLN A 459 -18.33 -15.44 23.53
C GLN A 459 -19.13 -16.74 23.31
N ALA A 460 -20.46 -16.64 23.32
CA ALA A 460 -21.35 -17.78 23.11
C ALA A 460 -21.61 -18.10 21.63
N CYS A 461 -21.07 -17.30 20.70
CA CYS A 461 -21.27 -17.42 19.25
C CYS A 461 -20.27 -18.36 18.57
#